data_AF-A0A963YQM6-F1
#
_entry.id   AF-A0A963YQM6-F1
#
_cell.length_a   1.000
_cell.length_b   1.000
_cell.length_c   1.000
_cell.angle_alpha   90.00
_cell.angle_beta   90.00
_cell.angle_gamma   90.00
#
_symmetry.space_group_name_H-M   'P 1'
#
loop_
_entity.id
_entity.type
_entity.pdbx_description
1 polymer ?
#
loop_
_entity_poly.entity_id
_entity_poly.type
_entity_poly.pdbx_seq_one_letter_code
_entity_poly.pdbx_strand_id
1 'polypeptide(L)'
;MTTTVRHCLVALSACAVLTALPTGSSWAQSQDPSTAAIQGQSLAAPPNTDESKVLGSGAAANTTASGEIAPPVTPPAPEAAPPASTATIPASTSWVAKSQADLIVLDKIYGSAREVTTNVGTPFTERFLTITVLACYVRPPDLAPDAAVFLQVTDTKAPAGTPPKFRGWVFAAEPALSGMTDPATDVSVKGCH
;
A
#
# COMPACT_ATOMS: atom_id res chain seq x y z
N MET A 1 -69.82 -11.81 -8.20
CA MET A 1 -68.92 -12.69 -7.43
C MET A 1 -68.70 -12.01 -6.10
N THR A 2 -69.30 -12.57 -5.07
CA THR A 2 -69.63 -11.95 -3.78
C THR A 2 -68.82 -12.67 -2.70
N THR A 3 -68.46 -11.96 -1.60
CA THR A 3 -68.22 -12.54 -0.24
C THR A 3 -66.83 -13.23 -0.10
N THR A 4 -65.96 -13.10 0.92
CA THR A 4 -65.93 -12.42 2.23
C THR A 4 -64.57 -12.66 2.93
N VAL A 5 -64.07 -11.62 3.61
CA VAL A 5 -63.43 -11.51 4.95
C VAL A 5 -62.77 -12.73 5.62
N ARG A 6 -61.54 -12.54 6.16
CA ARG A 6 -61.09 -12.85 7.56
C ARG A 6 -59.56 -12.68 7.66
N HIS A 7 -59.02 -11.56 8.17
CA HIS A 7 -58.76 -11.30 9.60
C HIS A 7 -58.67 -12.55 10.48
N CYS A 8 -57.44 -12.97 10.78
CA CYS A 8 -57.13 -13.77 11.96
C CYS A 8 -56.10 -13.01 12.80
N LEU A 9 -56.64 -12.34 13.80
CA LEU A 9 -55.95 -11.76 14.94
C LEU A 9 -55.87 -12.84 16.03
N VAL A 10 -54.90 -12.69 16.95
CA VAL A 10 -54.82 -13.29 18.30
C VAL A 10 -54.03 -14.60 18.46
N ALA A 11 -52.90 -14.50 19.18
CA ALA A 11 -52.61 -15.19 20.45
C ALA A 11 -51.18 -14.81 20.90
N LEU A 12 -50.99 -13.75 21.69
CA LEU A 12 -50.78 -13.82 23.15
C LEU A 12 -50.26 -15.18 23.65
N SER A 13 -48.96 -15.27 23.97
CA SER A 13 -48.51 -16.09 25.10
C SER A 13 -47.10 -15.72 25.60
N ALA A 14 -47.04 -15.39 26.89
CA ALA A 14 -45.90 -15.49 27.81
C ALA A 14 -44.67 -14.57 27.62
N CYS A 15 -44.74 -13.34 28.16
CA CYS A 15 -43.56 -12.65 28.67
C CYS A 15 -43.19 -13.26 30.03
N ALA A 16 -42.18 -14.13 30.03
CA ALA A 16 -41.54 -14.59 31.25
C ALA A 16 -40.68 -13.47 31.84
N VAL A 17 -40.80 -13.35 33.16
CA VAL A 17 -40.17 -12.38 34.06
C VAL A 17 -38.64 -12.39 33.90
N LEU A 18 -38.07 -11.29 33.39
CA LEU A 18 -36.63 -11.04 33.48
C LEU A 18 -36.32 -10.37 34.82
N THR A 19 -35.66 -11.11 35.70
CA THR A 19 -35.04 -10.61 36.92
C THR A 19 -33.94 -9.61 36.59
N ALA A 20 -33.99 -8.45 37.24
CA ALA A 20 -32.97 -7.42 37.24
C ALA A 20 -31.63 -7.98 37.76
N LEU A 21 -30.57 -7.83 36.97
CA LEU A 21 -29.19 -8.04 37.39
C LEU A 21 -28.48 -6.68 37.52
N PRO A 22 -27.69 -6.48 38.59
CA PRO A 22 -27.07 -5.21 38.91
C PRO A 22 -25.98 -4.82 37.90
N THR A 23 -25.90 -3.51 37.70
CA THR A 23 -24.89 -2.76 36.96
C THR A 23 -23.47 -3.14 37.39
N GLY A 24 -22.74 -3.81 36.51
CA GLY A 24 -21.28 -3.92 36.56
C GLY A 24 -20.72 -3.47 35.22
N SER A 25 -20.28 -2.21 35.15
CA SER A 25 -19.48 -1.70 34.03
C SER A 25 -18.10 -2.35 34.11
N SER A 26 -17.95 -3.56 33.59
CA SER A 26 -16.66 -4.19 33.37
C SER A 26 -16.22 -3.84 31.94
N TRP A 27 -15.48 -2.75 31.79
CA TRP A 27 -14.70 -2.54 30.58
C TRP A 27 -13.54 -3.53 30.65
N ALA A 28 -13.67 -4.64 29.93
CA ALA A 28 -12.52 -5.47 29.61
C ALA A 28 -11.56 -4.62 28.78
N GLN A 29 -10.41 -4.25 29.37
CA GLN A 29 -9.29 -3.75 28.59
C GLN A 29 -8.83 -4.89 27.67
N SER A 30 -9.24 -4.83 26.41
CA SER A 30 -8.58 -5.54 25.32
C SER A 30 -7.17 -4.99 25.22
N GLN A 31 -6.24 -5.62 25.91
CA GLN A 31 -4.81 -5.45 25.66
C GLN A 31 -4.54 -6.03 24.28
N ASP A 32 -4.38 -5.15 23.30
CA ASP A 32 -3.94 -5.49 21.96
C ASP A 32 -2.49 -6.00 22.03
N PRO A 33 -2.19 -7.27 21.72
CA PRO A 33 -0.83 -7.80 21.77
C PRO A 33 0.06 -7.30 20.61
N SER A 34 -0.42 -6.37 19.77
CA SER A 34 0.25 -5.95 18.54
C SER A 34 1.19 -4.74 18.69
N THR A 35 1.70 -4.46 19.90
CA THR A 35 2.92 -3.64 20.06
C THR A 35 4.17 -4.54 20.05
N ALA A 36 4.23 -5.50 19.11
CA ALA A 36 5.50 -6.13 18.80
C ALA A 36 6.31 -5.09 18.04
N ALA A 37 7.23 -4.44 18.76
CA ALA A 37 8.22 -3.56 18.18
C ALA A 37 8.85 -4.25 16.97
N ILE A 38 8.77 -3.59 15.80
CA ILE A 38 9.56 -3.96 14.63
C ILE A 38 11.02 -3.90 15.09
N GLN A 39 11.60 -5.05 15.45
CA GLN A 39 13.04 -5.16 15.70
C GLN A 39 13.72 -5.04 14.34
N GLY A 40 13.96 -3.80 13.92
CA GLY A 40 14.85 -3.52 12.81
C GLY A 40 16.20 -4.15 13.12
N GLN A 41 16.64 -5.09 12.29
CA GLN A 41 17.99 -5.62 12.40
C GLN A 41 18.94 -4.50 12.00
N SER A 42 19.60 -3.92 13.00
CA SER A 42 20.70 -2.98 12.81
C SER A 42 21.81 -3.71 12.06
N LEU A 43 22.01 -3.34 10.80
CA LEU A 43 23.18 -3.79 10.06
C LEU A 43 24.38 -3.04 10.61
N ALA A 44 25.44 -3.76 10.98
CA ALA A 44 26.69 -3.15 11.41
C ALA A 44 27.26 -2.28 10.28
N ALA A 45 27.82 -1.12 10.64
CA ALA A 45 28.48 -0.25 9.69
C ALA A 45 29.59 -1.00 8.95
N PRO A 46 29.85 -0.68 7.66
CA PRO A 46 30.93 -1.31 6.91
C PRO A 46 32.28 -1.07 7.58
N PRO A 47 33.24 -2.02 7.44
CA PRO A 47 34.56 -1.88 8.06
C PRO A 47 35.24 -0.62 7.53
N ASN A 48 35.87 0.14 8.44
CA ASN A 48 36.48 1.48 8.28
C ASN A 48 35.56 2.70 8.51
N THR A 49 34.40 2.52 9.13
CA THR A 49 33.58 3.65 9.62
C THR A 49 34.02 4.02 11.05
N ASP A 50 34.90 5.02 11.20
CA ASP A 50 35.27 5.57 12.51
C ASP A 50 34.33 6.75 12.85
N GLU A 51 33.21 6.43 13.49
CA GLU A 51 32.22 7.41 13.98
C GLU A 51 32.84 8.41 14.99
N SER A 52 33.87 7.96 15.71
CA SER A 52 34.66 8.72 16.69
C SER A 52 35.42 9.90 16.09
N LYS A 53 35.71 9.88 14.78
CA LYS A 53 36.37 10.99 14.08
C LYS A 53 35.43 12.15 13.79
N VAL A 54 34.12 11.86 13.74
CA VAL A 54 33.07 12.81 13.38
C VAL A 54 32.49 13.47 14.64
N LEU A 55 32.41 12.71 15.72
CA LEU A 55 31.86 13.14 17.00
C LEU A 55 32.99 13.29 18.01
N GLY A 56 33.50 14.51 18.16
CA GLY A 56 34.54 14.84 19.14
C GLY A 56 34.17 14.37 20.55
N SER A 57 35.17 13.86 21.27
CA SER A 57 35.04 13.24 22.60
C SER A 57 34.27 14.10 23.60
N GLY A 58 33.18 13.55 24.12
CA GLY A 58 32.35 14.14 25.16
C GLY A 58 31.47 13.09 25.81
N ALA A 59 32.08 12.32 26.72
CA ALA A 59 31.57 11.17 27.46
C ALA A 59 30.13 11.27 28.01
N ALA A 60 29.49 10.10 28.04
CA ALA A 60 28.26 9.83 28.77
C ALA A 60 28.39 10.12 30.27
N ALA A 61 27.38 10.77 30.86
CA ALA A 61 27.17 10.75 32.30
C ALA A 61 25.67 10.62 32.60
N ASN A 62 25.35 9.54 33.29
CA ASN A 62 24.06 9.22 33.89
C ASN A 62 23.84 10.16 35.10
N THR A 63 22.73 10.90 35.21
CA THR A 63 22.30 11.53 36.47
C THR A 63 20.79 11.80 36.45
N THR A 64 20.11 11.28 37.47
CA THR A 64 18.76 11.59 37.93
C THR A 64 18.53 13.10 38.09
N ALA A 65 17.43 13.65 37.55
CA ALA A 65 16.97 14.98 37.94
C ALA A 65 15.44 15.08 37.90
N SER A 66 14.86 15.45 39.05
CA SER A 66 13.48 15.93 39.21
C SER A 66 13.19 17.08 38.25
N GLY A 67 11.91 17.20 37.88
CA GLY A 67 11.43 18.23 36.97
C GLY A 67 11.63 19.66 37.46
N GLU A 68 11.91 20.53 36.50
CA GLU A 68 11.64 21.96 36.51
C GLU A 68 11.16 22.28 35.08
N ILE A 69 9.95 22.83 34.96
CA ILE A 69 9.35 23.20 33.67
C ILE A 69 10.00 24.51 33.22
N ALA A 70 10.85 24.45 32.19
CA ALA A 70 11.36 25.64 31.50
C ALA A 70 10.32 26.20 30.50
N PRO A 71 10.25 27.51 30.28
CA PRO A 71 9.22 28.16 29.44
C PRO A 71 9.38 27.80 27.95
N PRO A 72 8.33 27.98 27.12
CA PRO A 72 8.35 27.57 25.73
C PRO A 72 9.40 28.35 24.93
N VAL A 73 10.33 27.63 24.31
CA VAL A 73 11.30 28.19 23.38
C VAL A 73 10.59 28.40 22.03
N THR A 74 10.49 29.65 21.60
CA THR A 74 9.92 30.03 20.30
C THR A 74 10.75 29.43 19.15
N PRO A 75 10.14 28.80 18.14
CA PRO A 75 10.87 28.29 16.97
C PRO A 75 11.60 29.42 16.23
N PRO A 76 12.84 29.22 15.75
CA PRO A 76 13.51 30.18 14.89
C PRO A 76 12.76 30.32 13.55
N ALA A 77 12.65 31.55 13.07
CA ALA A 77 12.00 31.91 11.80
C ALA A 77 12.62 31.14 10.61
N PRO A 78 11.86 30.86 9.53
CA PRO A 78 12.35 30.08 8.41
C PRO A 78 13.41 30.86 7.65
N GLU A 79 14.65 30.35 7.64
CA GLU A 79 15.71 30.84 6.77
C GLU A 79 15.33 30.52 5.31
N ALA A 80 15.30 31.56 4.48
CA ALA A 80 14.86 31.47 3.09
C ALA A 80 15.75 30.52 2.29
N ALA A 81 15.13 29.52 1.65
CA ALA A 81 15.80 28.61 0.74
C ALA A 81 16.47 29.38 -0.42
N PRO A 82 17.68 28.96 -0.87
CA PRO A 82 18.32 29.55 -2.02
C PRO A 82 17.46 29.38 -3.29
N PRO A 83 17.52 30.32 -4.25
CA PRO A 83 16.69 30.27 -5.44
C PRO A 83 17.01 29.02 -6.26
N ALA A 84 16.04 28.11 -6.36
CA ALA A 84 16.11 26.96 -7.25
C ALA A 84 16.33 27.44 -8.68
N SER A 85 17.48 27.09 -9.26
CA SER A 85 17.81 27.37 -10.66
C SER A 85 16.81 26.64 -11.55
N THR A 86 15.87 27.39 -12.14
CA THR A 86 14.89 26.85 -13.08
C THR A 86 15.53 26.73 -14.44
N ALA A 87 16.26 25.64 -14.70
CA ALA A 87 16.62 25.26 -16.05
C ALA A 87 15.34 24.75 -16.76
N THR A 88 14.74 25.60 -17.59
CA THR A 88 13.60 25.20 -18.45
C THR A 88 14.16 24.47 -19.66
N ILE A 89 14.22 23.14 -19.59
CA ILE A 89 14.40 22.29 -20.77
C ILE A 89 13.00 22.06 -21.35
N PRO A 90 12.72 22.39 -22.63
CA PRO A 90 11.45 22.05 -23.26
C PRO A 90 11.40 20.53 -23.46
N ALA A 91 10.92 19.82 -22.44
CA ALA A 91 10.71 18.38 -22.54
C ALA A 91 9.41 18.10 -23.31
N SER A 92 9.48 17.22 -24.29
CA SER A 92 8.31 16.66 -24.94
C SER A 92 7.60 15.76 -23.92
N THR A 93 6.40 16.14 -23.49
CA THR A 93 5.68 15.43 -22.41
C THR A 93 4.83 14.26 -22.91
N SER A 94 4.83 14.00 -24.22
CA SER A 94 3.95 13.01 -24.82
C SER A 94 4.52 11.60 -24.70
N TRP A 95 3.97 10.81 -23.79
CA TRP A 95 4.23 9.37 -23.68
C TRP A 95 4.02 8.64 -25.02
N VAL A 96 4.89 7.68 -25.33
CA VAL A 96 4.88 6.92 -26.59
C VAL A 96 4.25 5.55 -26.37
N ALA A 97 3.17 5.27 -27.11
CA ALA A 97 2.47 3.98 -27.04
C ALA A 97 3.32 2.84 -27.61
N LYS A 98 3.27 1.69 -26.95
CA LYS A 98 3.96 0.45 -27.29
C LYS A 98 3.00 -0.73 -27.33
N SER A 99 3.40 -1.80 -28.01
CA SER A 99 2.51 -2.96 -28.27
C SER A 99 2.77 -4.14 -27.35
N GLN A 100 3.93 -4.17 -26.69
CA GLN A 100 4.33 -5.27 -25.84
C GLN A 100 4.81 -4.74 -24.48
N ALA A 101 4.56 -5.52 -23.43
CA ALA A 101 4.95 -5.21 -22.06
C ALA A 101 5.81 -6.35 -21.51
N ASP A 102 6.88 -5.99 -20.82
CA ASP A 102 7.64 -6.89 -19.95
C ASP A 102 7.22 -6.65 -18.50
N LEU A 103 6.70 -7.69 -17.87
CA LEU A 103 6.25 -7.69 -16.48
C LEU A 103 7.14 -8.59 -15.64
N ILE A 104 7.31 -8.24 -14.37
CA ILE A 104 7.88 -9.14 -13.36
C ILE A 104 6.72 -9.65 -12.50
N VAL A 105 6.59 -10.97 -12.43
CA VAL A 105 5.57 -11.65 -11.63
C VAL A 105 6.26 -12.32 -10.45
N LEU A 106 5.96 -11.86 -9.24
CA LEU A 106 6.47 -12.42 -7.98
C LEU A 106 5.40 -13.33 -7.36
N ASP A 107 5.72 -14.62 -7.23
CA ASP A 107 4.95 -15.55 -6.42
C ASP A 107 5.43 -15.48 -4.96
N LYS A 108 4.58 -14.94 -4.09
CA LYS A 108 4.87 -14.79 -2.66
C LYS A 108 4.80 -16.10 -1.88
N ILE A 109 4.10 -17.10 -2.40
CA ILE A 109 3.94 -18.40 -1.75
C ILE A 109 5.21 -19.24 -1.91
N TYR A 110 5.82 -19.19 -3.10
CA TYR A 110 7.04 -19.93 -3.41
C TYR A 110 8.31 -19.08 -3.38
N GLY A 111 8.19 -17.76 -3.22
CA GLY A 111 9.33 -16.84 -3.15
C GLY A 111 10.09 -16.72 -4.46
N SER A 112 9.42 -16.92 -5.61
CA SER A 112 10.04 -16.89 -6.93
C SER A 112 9.53 -15.72 -7.76
N ALA A 113 10.43 -15.08 -8.52
CA ALA A 113 10.08 -14.03 -9.47
C ALA A 113 10.46 -14.47 -10.87
N ARG A 114 9.63 -14.13 -11.87
CA ARG A 114 9.95 -14.37 -13.28
C ARG A 114 9.45 -13.26 -14.16
N GLU A 115 10.06 -13.15 -15.33
CA GLU A 115 9.66 -12.19 -16.35
C GLU A 115 8.62 -12.81 -17.28
N VAL A 116 7.61 -12.00 -17.62
CA VAL A 116 6.53 -12.36 -18.54
C VAL A 116 6.41 -11.25 -19.57
N THR A 117 6.65 -11.60 -20.82
CA THR A 117 6.42 -10.72 -21.97
C THR A 117 5.04 -11.01 -22.56
N THR A 118 4.18 -10.00 -22.68
CA THR A 118 2.85 -10.15 -23.30
C THR A 118 2.49 -8.96 -24.19
N ASN A 119 1.66 -9.22 -25.18
CA ASN A 119 1.12 -8.16 -26.04
C ASN A 119 -0.04 -7.45 -25.33
N VAL A 120 -0.20 -6.16 -25.63
CA VAL A 120 -1.36 -5.38 -25.20
C VAL A 120 -2.65 -6.05 -25.71
N GLY A 121 -3.60 -6.27 -24.81
CA GLY A 121 -4.88 -6.92 -25.06
C GLY A 121 -4.85 -8.44 -24.91
N THR A 122 -3.68 -9.07 -24.75
CA THR A 122 -3.57 -10.52 -24.60
C THR A 122 -3.61 -10.92 -23.13
N PRO A 123 -4.68 -11.61 -22.65
CA PRO A 123 -4.73 -12.10 -21.29
C PRO A 123 -3.77 -13.28 -21.10
N PHE A 124 -3.15 -13.35 -19.95
CA PHE A 124 -2.44 -14.53 -19.47
C PHE A 124 -2.87 -14.87 -18.05
N THR A 125 -2.71 -16.13 -17.66
CA THR A 125 -3.14 -16.60 -16.34
C THR A 125 -1.94 -16.83 -15.45
N GLU A 126 -2.01 -16.25 -14.25
CA GLU A 126 -1.11 -16.52 -13.14
C GLU A 126 -1.91 -17.13 -12.00
N ARG A 127 -1.71 -18.43 -11.73
CA ARG A 127 -2.47 -19.17 -10.70
C ARG A 127 -3.99 -19.05 -10.93
N PHE A 128 -4.67 -18.23 -10.14
CA PHE A 128 -6.11 -17.97 -10.24
C PHE A 128 -6.43 -16.57 -10.76
N LEU A 129 -5.42 -15.78 -11.13
CA LEU A 129 -5.57 -14.43 -11.67
C LEU A 129 -5.44 -14.47 -13.19
N THR A 130 -6.35 -13.80 -13.88
CA THR A 130 -6.17 -13.44 -15.28
C THR A 130 -5.68 -12.01 -15.33
N ILE A 131 -4.47 -11.82 -15.85
CA ILE A 131 -3.80 -10.53 -15.98
C ILE A 131 -3.87 -10.10 -17.44
N THR A 132 -4.28 -8.86 -17.69
CA THR A 132 -4.35 -8.29 -19.03
C THR A 132 -3.71 -6.91 -19.04
N VAL A 133 -2.74 -6.74 -19.93
CA VAL A 133 -2.14 -5.43 -20.25
C VAL A 133 -3.09 -4.71 -21.19
N LEU A 134 -3.72 -3.62 -20.75
CA LEU A 134 -4.67 -2.86 -21.56
C LEU A 134 -4.01 -1.71 -22.32
N ALA A 135 -2.89 -1.19 -21.83
CA ALA A 135 -2.07 -0.20 -22.52
C ALA A 135 -0.62 -0.25 -22.02
N CYS A 136 0.33 0.09 -22.89
CA CYS A 136 1.76 0.17 -22.57
C CYS A 136 2.31 1.48 -23.14
N TYR A 137 3.00 2.26 -22.32
CA TYR A 137 3.59 3.53 -22.72
C TYR A 137 5.02 3.66 -22.20
N VAL A 138 5.88 4.31 -22.98
CA VAL A 138 7.25 4.65 -22.61
C VAL A 138 7.40 6.16 -22.55
N ARG A 139 8.10 6.65 -21.53
CA ARG A 139 8.41 8.07 -21.41
C ARG A 139 9.42 8.48 -22.49
N PRO A 140 9.26 9.66 -23.13
CA PRO A 140 10.20 10.17 -24.12
C PRO A 140 11.67 10.17 -23.64
N PRO A 141 12.64 9.95 -24.54
CA PRO A 141 14.04 9.77 -24.17
C PRO A 141 14.74 11.06 -23.70
N ASP A 142 14.12 12.23 -23.86
CA ASP A 142 14.56 13.52 -23.32
C ASP A 142 14.27 13.66 -21.82
N LEU A 143 13.44 12.79 -21.25
CA LEU A 143 13.12 12.71 -19.83
C LEU A 143 13.76 11.47 -19.19
N ALA A 144 13.78 11.44 -17.85
CA ALA A 144 14.25 10.27 -17.10
C ALA A 144 13.44 9.01 -17.49
N PRO A 145 14.09 7.89 -17.85
CA PRO A 145 13.43 6.73 -18.45
C PRO A 145 12.39 6.11 -17.51
N ASP A 146 11.22 5.82 -18.06
CA ASP A 146 10.13 5.16 -17.35
C ASP A 146 9.18 4.47 -18.33
N ALA A 147 8.44 3.47 -17.84
CA ALA A 147 7.41 2.77 -18.57
C ALA A 147 6.16 2.64 -17.71
N ALA A 148 5.00 2.87 -18.30
CA ALA A 148 3.71 2.81 -17.64
C ALA A 148 2.79 1.80 -18.32
N VAL A 149 2.21 0.90 -17.54
CA VAL A 149 1.27 -0.11 -18.02
C VAL A 149 -0.08 0.07 -17.34
N PHE A 150 -1.17 0.12 -18.11
CA PHE A 150 -2.51 0.03 -17.56
C PHE A 150 -2.88 -1.45 -17.45
N LEU A 151 -2.90 -1.99 -16.23
CA LEU A 151 -3.22 -3.39 -15.98
C LEU A 151 -4.67 -3.55 -15.56
N GLN A 152 -5.27 -4.66 -15.97
CA GLN A 152 -6.50 -5.20 -15.39
C GLN A 152 -6.23 -6.62 -14.92
N VAL A 153 -6.64 -6.93 -13.70
CA VAL A 153 -6.51 -8.25 -13.10
C VAL A 153 -7.87 -8.71 -12.57
N THR A 154 -8.31 -9.88 -13.02
CA THR A 154 -9.55 -10.52 -12.60
C THR A 154 -9.26 -11.87 -11.95
N ASP A 155 -10.11 -12.28 -11.01
CA ASP A 155 -10.02 -13.61 -10.40
C ASP A 155 -10.84 -14.61 -11.21
N THR A 156 -10.19 -15.67 -11.69
CA THR A 156 -10.80 -16.77 -12.47
C THR A 156 -11.85 -17.56 -11.68
N LYS A 157 -11.80 -17.52 -10.35
CA LYS A 157 -12.78 -18.16 -9.47
C LYS A 157 -13.95 -17.24 -9.10
N ALA A 158 -13.86 -15.94 -9.42
CA ALA A 158 -14.93 -15.02 -9.10
C ALA A 158 -16.15 -15.25 -10.01
N PRO A 159 -17.38 -15.06 -9.50
CA PRO A 159 -18.58 -15.09 -10.32
C PRO A 159 -18.53 -14.08 -11.46
N ALA A 160 -19.24 -14.37 -12.55
CA ALA A 160 -19.39 -13.42 -13.66
C ALA A 160 -19.98 -12.08 -13.17
N GLY A 161 -19.44 -10.97 -13.69
CA GLY A 161 -19.84 -9.63 -13.28
C GLY A 161 -19.15 -9.10 -12.02
N THR A 162 -18.29 -9.89 -11.36
CA THR A 162 -17.45 -9.40 -10.27
C THR A 162 -16.46 -8.36 -10.81
N PRO A 163 -16.28 -7.20 -10.15
CA PRO A 163 -15.29 -6.22 -10.57
C PRO A 163 -13.86 -6.81 -10.53
N PRO A 164 -12.94 -6.27 -11.33
CA PRO A 164 -11.55 -6.70 -11.32
C PRO A 164 -10.92 -6.47 -9.93
N LYS A 165 -10.05 -7.39 -9.52
CA LYS A 165 -9.25 -7.30 -8.29
C LYS A 165 -8.33 -6.08 -8.31
N PHE A 166 -7.80 -5.76 -9.49
CA PHE A 166 -6.98 -4.59 -9.73
C PHE A 166 -7.27 -4.02 -11.12
N ARG A 167 -7.36 -2.69 -11.21
CA ARG A 167 -7.41 -2.00 -12.50
C ARG A 167 -6.79 -0.62 -12.36
N GLY A 168 -5.60 -0.42 -12.91
CA GLY A 168 -4.82 0.79 -12.66
C GLY A 168 -3.52 0.86 -13.44
N TRP A 169 -2.90 2.04 -13.40
CA TRP A 169 -1.56 2.27 -13.94
C TRP A 169 -0.51 1.66 -13.02
N VAL A 170 0.54 1.08 -13.60
CA VAL A 170 1.74 0.62 -12.89
C VAL A 170 2.96 1.19 -13.59
N PHE A 171 3.91 1.72 -12.82
CA PHE A 171 5.10 2.41 -13.32
C PHE A 171 6.35 1.57 -13.05
N ALA A 172 7.26 1.53 -14.01
CA ALA A 172 8.52 0.79 -13.90
C ALA A 172 9.51 1.50 -12.97
N ALA A 173 9.64 2.82 -13.09
CA ALA A 173 10.56 3.61 -12.27
C ALA A 173 10.03 3.83 -10.85
N GLU A 174 8.71 3.83 -10.67
CA GLU A 174 8.03 4.19 -9.42
C GLU A 174 7.04 3.10 -8.97
N PRO A 175 7.51 1.87 -8.73
CA PRO A 175 6.63 0.73 -8.44
C PRO A 175 5.84 0.89 -7.14
N ALA A 176 6.33 1.74 -6.22
CA ALA A 176 5.66 2.04 -4.96
C ALA A 176 4.40 2.92 -5.11
N LEU A 177 4.25 3.66 -6.21
CA LEU A 177 3.10 4.55 -6.41
C LEU A 177 1.82 3.79 -6.75
N SER A 178 1.96 2.74 -7.54
CA SER A 178 0.84 1.91 -7.94
C SER A 178 1.38 0.60 -8.48
N GLY A 179 1.40 -0.42 -7.62
CA GLY A 179 1.73 -1.80 -7.98
C GLY A 179 0.51 -2.69 -7.83
N MET A 180 0.39 -3.70 -8.68
CA MET A 180 -0.63 -4.72 -8.48
C MET A 180 -0.14 -5.67 -7.40
N THR A 181 -0.84 -5.69 -6.27
CA THR A 181 -0.51 -6.57 -5.15
C THR A 181 -1.70 -7.43 -4.72
N ASP A 182 -1.49 -8.74 -4.68
CA ASP A 182 -2.41 -9.74 -4.15
C ASP A 182 -1.67 -10.56 -3.07
N PRO A 183 -2.37 -11.24 -2.14
CA PRO A 183 -1.71 -12.07 -1.12
C PRO A 183 -0.79 -13.16 -1.70
N ALA A 184 -1.09 -13.71 -2.88
CA ALA A 184 -0.26 -14.76 -3.49
C ALA A 184 0.71 -14.23 -4.56
N THR A 185 0.40 -13.12 -5.22
CA THR A 185 1.13 -12.66 -6.40
C THR A 185 1.26 -11.14 -6.44
N ASP A 186 2.46 -10.64 -6.76
CA ASP A 186 2.67 -9.25 -7.15
C ASP A 186 3.07 -9.15 -8.62
N VAL A 187 2.62 -8.09 -9.30
CA VAL A 187 3.02 -7.78 -10.67
C VAL A 187 3.56 -6.36 -10.73
N SER A 188 4.79 -6.24 -11.19
CA SER A 188 5.46 -4.98 -11.48
C SER A 188 5.85 -4.90 -12.96
N VAL A 189 6.13 -3.68 -13.42
CA VAL A 189 6.51 -3.42 -14.81
C VAL A 189 8.02 -3.36 -14.89
N LYS A 190 8.58 -4.08 -15.88
CA LYS A 190 9.99 -3.96 -16.27
C LYS A 190 10.16 -3.00 -17.44
N GLY A 191 9.26 -3.02 -18.43
CA GLY A 191 9.36 -2.18 -19.61
C GLY A 191 8.22 -2.36 -20.61
N CYS A 192 8.29 -1.56 -21.68
CA CYS A 192 7.36 -1.57 -22.81
C CYS A 192 8.14 -1.44 -24.13
N HIS A 193 7.70 -2.13 -25.19
CA HIS A 193 8.38 -2.15 -26.49
C HIS A 193 7.47 -2.22 -27.72
#